data_AF-A0A0D3D1M3-F1
#
_entry.id   AF-A0A0D3D1M3-F1
#
_cell.length_a   1.000
_cell.length_b   1.000
_cell.length_c   1.000
_cell.angle_alpha   90.00
_cell.angle_beta   90.00
_cell.angle_gamma   90.00
#
_symmetry.space_group_name_H-M   'P 1'
#
loop_
_entity.id
_entity.type
_entity.pdbx_description
1 polymer ?
#
loop_
_entity_poly.entity_id
_entity_poly.type
_entity_poly.pdbx_seq_one_letter_code
_entity_poly.pdbx_strand_id
1 'polypeptide(L)'
;MWRYVWSLLLLFVVCKDTIFMAKSAAILLPSQTGVDDSVCSAPDPSLNYKPVIGILTHPGDGATGRLNNDTNASYIAASYVKLAEAGGARVVPLIYNEPEELLFQKLELVNGVIFTGGWAKKGLYFDVVKKIFTRALERNDGGEHFPVYAICLGFELLTMIISQNTDIFEKVDAKNAASSLQFVEIVSIQGTVFQRFPPELLKKLTTDCLVMQNHQFGISPDNFEGNIALSRFFKIVTTCLDGNRKAYVSTVQSKTYPVTGFQWHPEKNAFEWGSSKIPHSEDAVHVTQLIANYLVGEARKSQNRPSPEKVLSNLIYNYKPTYCGYEGKVLLFVCLEEASMGRIMEWAARSNHLGGVPRKAVITAVGAFARAVANLCNKTTVHSADTLMTLVRSRPPGVPLITVSNHMSTLDDPVMWGGFKGLLSLDPELARWVLAAEDICFKNPVFSYIFRTGKCIPITRGGGIYQEHMSEALERLKDGSWLHTFPEGKVFQEDVPIRRLKWGTASLIARCPVTPIVLPIIHRGFDEMMPEKYIYGRRPPLPLWNKNLKVVVGEPIEFDVPMMVETAVSASSGHVTASLQEAKWPVLSSAGRKLDETAQRYLYTALSEKIQSSLETLRLLAKRL
;
A
#
# COMPACT_ATOMS: atom_id res chain seq x y z
N MET A 1 6.19 26.65 16.23
CA MET A 1 4.81 26.93 15.77
C MET A 1 3.84 25.85 16.24
N TRP A 2 3.47 24.81 15.46
CA TRP A 2 2.42 23.86 15.90
C TRP A 2 2.66 23.18 17.26
N ARG A 3 3.92 22.95 17.66
CA ARG A 3 4.29 22.45 18.99
C ARG A 3 3.96 23.37 20.19
N TYR A 4 3.51 24.61 19.98
CA TYR A 4 3.24 25.58 21.05
C TYR A 4 1.79 26.08 21.11
N VAL A 5 1.06 26.11 19.98
CA VAL A 5 -0.39 26.39 20.00
C VAL A 5 -1.15 25.36 20.85
N TRP A 6 -0.72 24.10 20.82
CA TRP A 6 -1.30 23.04 21.64
C TRP A 6 -0.79 23.00 23.09
N SER A 7 0.18 23.83 23.51
CA SER A 7 0.71 23.79 24.89
C SER A 7 -0.35 24.04 25.97
N LEU A 8 -1.39 24.83 25.65
CA LEU A 8 -2.51 25.12 26.54
C LEU A 8 -3.66 24.08 26.48
N LEU A 9 -3.57 23.10 25.57
CA LEU A 9 -4.42 21.90 25.52
C LEU A 9 -3.66 20.65 26.00
N LEU A 10 -2.32 20.71 26.08
CA LEU A 10 -1.41 19.63 26.47
C LEU A 10 -1.37 19.31 27.96
N LEU A 11 -2.39 19.73 28.73
CA LEU A 11 -2.74 19.06 29.98
C LEU A 11 -3.26 17.63 29.74
N PHE A 12 -3.57 17.27 28.49
CA PHE A 12 -3.72 15.87 28.04
C PHE A 12 -2.86 15.55 26.79
N VAL A 13 -1.80 14.74 26.99
CA VAL A 13 -1.17 13.77 26.06
C VAL A 13 -0.27 14.22 24.85
N VAL A 14 1.04 14.30 25.12
CA VAL A 14 2.23 13.72 24.39
C VAL A 14 2.48 13.85 22.85
N CYS A 15 3.48 14.70 22.49
CA CYS A 15 4.64 14.60 21.54
C CYS A 15 4.69 13.98 20.08
N LYS A 16 4.98 14.88 19.09
CA LYS A 16 6.17 14.99 18.15
C LYS A 16 6.43 14.18 16.81
N ASP A 17 6.82 14.96 15.77
CA ASP A 17 7.83 14.79 14.65
C ASP A 17 7.63 13.78 13.44
N THR A 18 8.63 13.50 12.52
CA THR A 18 8.64 13.74 11.00
C THR A 18 9.10 12.69 9.88
N ILE A 19 8.38 12.59 8.70
CA ILE A 19 8.73 12.60 7.20
C ILE A 19 9.59 11.49 6.43
N PHE A 20 9.22 11.00 5.18
CA PHE A 20 10.14 10.64 4.00
C PHE A 20 9.58 10.06 2.60
N MET A 21 10.23 10.40 1.44
CA MET A 21 10.62 9.67 0.14
C MET A 21 9.69 8.95 -0.94
N ALA A 22 10.11 8.87 -2.25
CA ALA A 22 9.54 8.02 -3.40
C ALA A 22 10.39 7.85 -4.74
N LYS A 23 10.07 6.89 -5.67
CA LYS A 23 10.73 6.52 -7.00
C LYS A 23 9.84 5.71 -8.04
N SER A 24 10.26 5.45 -9.32
CA SER A 24 9.62 4.62 -10.45
C SER A 24 10.56 4.47 -11.71
N ALA A 25 10.37 3.79 -12.89
CA ALA A 25 9.63 2.59 -13.49
C ALA A 25 10.15 2.26 -14.98
N ALA A 26 9.71 1.18 -15.72
CA ALA A 26 10.15 0.79 -17.13
C ALA A 26 9.17 -0.13 -17.99
N ILE A 27 9.55 -0.58 -19.24
CA ILE A 27 8.71 -0.73 -20.51
C ILE A 27 8.73 -2.13 -21.27
N LEU A 28 7.89 -2.36 -22.33
CA LEU A 28 7.59 -3.60 -23.15
C LEU A 28 8.01 -3.62 -24.69
N LEU A 29 7.55 -4.64 -25.50
CA LEU A 29 8.05 -5.07 -26.86
C LEU A 29 7.00 -5.17 -28.04
N PRO A 30 7.41 -5.40 -29.34
CA PRO A 30 6.56 -5.21 -30.56
C PRO A 30 6.42 -6.35 -31.63
N SER A 31 5.43 -6.21 -32.55
CA SER A 31 5.24 -6.85 -33.91
C SER A 31 5.15 -8.40 -34.02
N GLN A 32 4.41 -9.07 -34.92
CA GLN A 32 3.79 -8.80 -36.25
C GLN A 32 4.74 -8.64 -37.46
N THR A 33 5.23 -9.77 -37.97
CA THR A 33 5.66 -9.98 -39.37
C THR A 33 5.01 -11.26 -39.90
N GLY A 34 4.72 -11.32 -41.20
CA GLY A 34 3.94 -12.41 -41.79
C GLY A 34 4.77 -13.63 -42.19
N VAL A 35 4.72 -14.70 -41.37
CA VAL A 35 4.99 -16.08 -41.76
C VAL A 35 3.93 -16.95 -41.08
N ASP A 36 3.17 -17.73 -41.84
CA ASP A 36 2.10 -18.57 -41.30
C ASP A 36 2.64 -19.95 -40.89
N ASP A 37 3.43 -19.95 -39.81
CA ASP A 37 4.02 -21.15 -39.21
C ASP A 37 4.06 -21.00 -37.68
N SER A 38 2.95 -21.33 -37.01
CA SER A 38 2.96 -21.59 -35.57
C SER A 38 1.98 -22.70 -35.20
N VAL A 39 2.47 -23.95 -35.28
CA VAL A 39 1.78 -25.16 -34.80
C VAL A 39 1.81 -25.19 -33.26
N CYS A 40 1.21 -24.18 -32.63
CA CYS A 40 1.11 -24.05 -31.18
C CYS A 40 -0.19 -24.68 -30.69
N SER A 41 -0.11 -25.93 -30.21
CA SER A 41 -1.22 -26.60 -29.53
C SER A 41 -1.82 -25.70 -28.45
N ALA A 42 -3.13 -25.50 -28.47
CA ALA A 42 -3.82 -24.68 -27.49
C ALA A 42 -3.58 -25.24 -26.06
N PRO A 43 -3.38 -24.36 -25.05
CA PRO A 43 -3.24 -24.80 -23.66
C PRO A 43 -4.50 -25.55 -23.18
N ASP A 44 -4.34 -26.56 -22.32
CA ASP A 44 -5.41 -27.41 -21.81
C ASP A 44 -6.52 -26.56 -21.12
N PRO A 45 -7.73 -26.47 -21.69
CA PRO A 45 -8.76 -25.56 -21.19
C PRO A 45 -9.30 -25.94 -19.80
N SER A 46 -8.99 -27.13 -19.29
CA SER A 46 -9.33 -27.52 -17.91
C SER A 46 -8.47 -26.82 -16.85
N LEU A 47 -7.32 -26.26 -17.25
CA LEU A 47 -6.29 -25.74 -16.33
C LEU A 47 -6.33 -24.22 -16.15
N ASN A 48 -6.04 -23.78 -14.92
CA ASN A 48 -5.82 -22.40 -14.56
C ASN A 48 -4.40 -21.95 -14.92
N TYR A 49 -4.25 -21.19 -16.01
CA TYR A 49 -2.97 -20.59 -16.41
C TYR A 49 -2.61 -19.28 -15.70
N LYS A 50 -3.45 -18.80 -14.77
CA LYS A 50 -3.19 -17.59 -13.96
C LYS A 50 -3.32 -17.87 -12.45
N PRO A 51 -2.75 -18.96 -11.92
CA PRO A 51 -2.97 -19.39 -10.55
C PRO A 51 -2.44 -18.36 -9.54
N VAL A 52 -3.06 -18.34 -8.36
CA VAL A 52 -2.67 -17.50 -7.24
C VAL A 52 -2.36 -18.40 -6.04
N ILE A 53 -1.20 -18.19 -5.40
CA ILE A 53 -0.79 -18.93 -4.20
C ILE A 53 -0.92 -18.03 -2.97
N GLY A 54 -1.59 -18.52 -1.94
CA GLY A 54 -1.60 -17.91 -0.62
C GLY A 54 -0.31 -18.24 0.12
N ILE A 55 0.34 -17.25 0.72
CA ILE A 55 1.48 -17.51 1.62
C ILE A 55 1.14 -16.91 2.98
N LEU A 56 1.13 -17.75 4.02
CA LEU A 56 0.86 -17.29 5.39
C LEU A 56 2.06 -16.55 5.96
N THR A 57 1.80 -15.40 6.60
CA THR A 57 2.84 -14.59 7.23
C THR A 57 3.24 -15.12 8.60
N HIS A 58 4.53 -15.05 8.90
CA HIS A 58 5.09 -15.51 10.16
C HIS A 58 5.14 -14.37 11.19
N PRO A 59 4.86 -14.62 12.48
CA PRO A 59 4.93 -13.62 13.55
C PRO A 59 6.27 -12.89 13.69
N GLY A 60 6.17 -11.57 13.89
CA GLY A 60 7.30 -10.64 13.91
C GLY A 60 7.64 -10.12 12.52
N ASP A 61 8.84 -9.58 12.38
CA ASP A 61 9.32 -8.83 11.22
C ASP A 61 10.57 -9.45 10.57
N GLY A 62 11.10 -10.52 11.14
CA GLY A 62 12.17 -11.31 10.55
C GLY A 62 12.47 -12.59 11.32
N ALA A 63 13.06 -13.56 10.62
CA ALA A 63 13.37 -14.89 11.12
C ALA A 63 14.34 -14.96 12.31
N THR A 64 15.01 -13.85 12.65
CA THR A 64 15.90 -13.72 13.83
C THR A 64 15.45 -12.65 14.83
N GLY A 65 14.32 -11.98 14.58
CA GLY A 65 13.64 -11.06 15.50
C GLY A 65 14.03 -9.57 15.43
N ARG A 66 12.99 -8.73 15.35
CA ARG A 66 12.90 -7.31 15.76
C ARG A 66 13.87 -6.34 15.11
N LEU A 67 13.60 -6.05 13.84
CA LEU A 67 13.97 -4.81 13.14
C LEU A 67 13.21 -3.60 13.74
N ASN A 68 11.91 -3.81 14.00
CA ASN A 68 10.98 -2.95 14.73
C ASN A 68 10.51 -3.68 16.00
N ASN A 69 10.13 -2.94 17.04
CA ASN A 69 9.71 -3.53 18.32
C ASN A 69 8.19 -3.85 18.40
N ASP A 70 7.49 -3.87 17.26
CA ASP A 70 6.05 -4.04 17.18
C ASP A 70 5.63 -5.50 17.47
N THR A 71 4.56 -5.66 18.25
CA THR A 71 3.95 -6.96 18.58
C THR A 71 3.01 -7.47 17.50
N ASN A 72 2.56 -6.60 16.59
CA ASN A 72 1.62 -6.91 15.52
C ASN A 72 2.29 -7.09 14.15
N ALA A 73 3.62 -6.95 14.06
CA ALA A 73 4.33 -7.18 12.81
C ALA A 73 4.18 -8.63 12.33
N SER A 74 4.06 -8.81 11.00
CA SER A 74 4.15 -10.10 10.34
C SER A 74 5.07 -10.03 9.11
N TYR A 75 5.72 -11.13 8.73
CA TYR A 75 6.62 -11.16 7.58
C TYR A 75 6.38 -12.36 6.64
N ILE A 76 6.74 -12.20 5.37
CA ILE A 76 7.06 -13.32 4.47
C ILE A 76 8.51 -13.17 4.01
N ALA A 77 9.33 -14.22 4.12
CA ALA A 77 10.62 -14.24 3.46
C ALA A 77 10.42 -14.33 1.94
N ALA A 78 10.96 -13.37 1.19
CA ALA A 78 10.69 -13.21 -0.23
C ALA A 78 11.20 -14.39 -1.08
N SER A 79 12.03 -15.27 -0.53
CA SER A 79 12.36 -16.56 -1.13
C SER A 79 11.14 -17.47 -1.32
N TYR A 80 10.17 -17.50 -0.39
CA TYR A 80 8.90 -18.22 -0.59
C TYR A 80 8.03 -17.58 -1.67
N VAL A 81 8.06 -16.24 -1.80
CA VAL A 81 7.38 -15.51 -2.87
C VAL A 81 7.99 -15.89 -4.22
N LYS A 82 9.32 -15.76 -4.34
CA LYS A 82 10.08 -16.15 -5.54
C LYS A 82 9.89 -17.63 -5.91
N LEU A 83 9.74 -18.53 -4.93
CA LEU A 83 9.43 -19.95 -5.18
C LEU A 83 8.10 -20.12 -5.91
N ALA A 84 7.05 -19.42 -5.49
CA ALA A 84 5.75 -19.47 -6.18
C ALA A 84 5.80 -18.79 -7.56
N GLU A 85 6.49 -17.64 -7.66
CA GLU A 85 6.61 -16.90 -8.91
C GLU A 85 7.46 -17.63 -9.97
N ALA A 86 8.52 -18.33 -9.57
CA ALA A 86 9.35 -19.15 -10.44
C ALA A 86 8.57 -20.30 -11.11
N GLY A 87 7.52 -20.83 -10.47
CA GLY A 87 6.61 -21.81 -11.07
C GLY A 87 5.54 -21.21 -12.00
N GLY A 88 5.49 -19.87 -12.10
CA GLY A 88 4.50 -19.12 -12.87
C GLY A 88 3.16 -18.91 -12.15
N ALA A 89 3.18 -18.66 -10.83
CA ALA A 89 2.03 -18.19 -10.06
C ALA A 89 2.19 -16.74 -9.61
N ARG A 90 1.08 -16.11 -9.20
CA ARG A 90 1.07 -14.83 -8.46
C ARG A 90 0.88 -15.12 -6.97
N VAL A 91 1.30 -14.23 -6.08
CA VAL A 91 1.18 -14.43 -4.62
C VAL A 91 0.20 -13.45 -3.98
N VAL A 92 -0.62 -13.95 -3.05
CA VAL A 92 -1.39 -13.17 -2.07
C VAL A 92 -0.87 -13.48 -0.67
N PRO A 93 -0.48 -12.48 0.13
CA PRO A 93 -0.19 -12.69 1.54
C PRO A 93 -1.47 -12.92 2.36
N LEU A 94 -1.49 -14.00 3.12
CA LEU A 94 -2.48 -14.27 4.16
C LEU A 94 -1.88 -13.79 5.49
N ILE A 95 -2.49 -12.81 6.16
CA ILE A 95 -1.88 -12.15 7.33
C ILE A 95 -2.36 -12.85 8.60
N TYR A 96 -1.46 -13.50 9.35
CA TYR A 96 -1.89 -14.39 10.45
C TYR A 96 -2.65 -13.71 11.59
N ASN A 97 -2.56 -12.38 11.71
CA ASN A 97 -3.20 -11.56 12.74
C ASN A 97 -4.21 -10.53 12.19
N GLU A 98 -4.63 -10.64 10.92
CA GLU A 98 -5.77 -9.86 10.43
C GLU A 98 -7.11 -10.46 10.91
N PRO A 99 -8.24 -9.70 10.87
CA PRO A 99 -9.55 -10.23 11.22
C PRO A 99 -9.89 -11.49 10.42
N GLU A 100 -10.48 -12.49 11.08
CA GLU A 100 -10.68 -13.83 10.53
C GLU A 100 -11.53 -13.81 9.24
N GLU A 101 -12.53 -12.92 9.19
CA GLU A 101 -13.37 -12.70 8.02
C GLU A 101 -12.58 -12.18 6.81
N LEU A 102 -11.54 -11.37 7.03
CA LEU A 102 -10.68 -10.82 5.98
C LEU A 102 -9.64 -11.87 5.52
N LEU A 103 -9.06 -12.60 6.47
CA LEU A 103 -8.14 -13.71 6.21
C LEU A 103 -8.80 -14.78 5.33
N PHE A 104 -10.03 -15.20 5.66
CA PHE A 104 -10.77 -16.16 4.84
C PHE A 104 -11.25 -15.57 3.51
N GLN A 105 -11.64 -14.29 3.46
CA GLN A 105 -11.90 -13.63 2.18
C GLN A 105 -10.70 -13.66 1.22
N LYS A 106 -9.46 -13.58 1.73
CA LYS A 106 -8.25 -13.76 0.92
C LYS A 106 -7.98 -15.22 0.56
N LEU A 107 -8.31 -16.19 1.43
CA LEU A 107 -8.15 -17.61 1.13
C LEU A 107 -9.04 -18.05 -0.06
N GLU A 108 -10.22 -17.45 -0.21
CA GLU A 108 -11.06 -17.66 -1.40
C GLU A 108 -10.52 -16.96 -2.68
N LEU A 109 -9.46 -16.14 -2.59
CA LEU A 109 -8.75 -15.57 -3.74
C LEU A 109 -7.58 -16.43 -4.24
N VAL A 110 -7.33 -17.60 -3.65
CA VAL A 110 -6.18 -18.46 -4.00
C VAL A 110 -6.56 -19.86 -4.49
N ASN A 111 -5.59 -20.48 -5.17
CA ASN A 111 -5.62 -21.81 -5.79
C ASN A 111 -4.72 -22.83 -5.05
N GLY A 112 -4.13 -22.44 -3.92
CA GLY A 112 -3.26 -23.27 -3.07
C GLY A 112 -2.53 -22.43 -2.01
N VAL A 113 -1.90 -23.07 -1.02
CA VAL A 113 -1.24 -22.39 0.12
C VAL A 113 0.19 -22.89 0.38
N ILE A 114 1.07 -21.98 0.79
CA ILE A 114 2.37 -22.29 1.43
C ILE A 114 2.33 -21.90 2.91
N PHE A 115 2.59 -22.87 3.80
CA PHE A 115 2.97 -22.62 5.20
C PHE A 115 4.50 -22.56 5.31
N THR A 116 5.00 -21.45 5.86
CA THR A 116 6.43 -21.10 5.84
C THR A 116 7.21 -21.65 7.04
N GLY A 117 8.52 -21.78 6.88
CA GLY A 117 9.45 -22.01 7.98
C GLY A 117 9.63 -20.77 8.87
N GLY A 118 9.76 -20.99 10.18
CA GLY A 118 9.84 -19.94 11.20
C GLY A 118 10.07 -20.53 12.60
N TRP A 119 9.60 -19.84 13.65
CA TRP A 119 9.83 -20.22 15.06
C TRP A 119 8.57 -20.45 15.92
N ALA A 120 7.41 -19.92 15.53
CA ALA A 120 6.21 -19.88 16.36
C ALA A 120 5.41 -21.19 16.34
N LYS A 121 5.44 -21.95 17.45
CA LYS A 121 4.74 -23.25 17.58
C LYS A 121 3.42 -23.23 18.38
N LYS A 122 3.00 -22.08 18.92
CA LYS A 122 1.85 -21.96 19.86
C LYS A 122 1.12 -20.61 19.69
N GLY A 123 -0.11 -20.53 20.17
CA GLY A 123 -0.96 -19.32 20.12
C GLY A 123 -1.49 -19.02 18.71
N LEU A 124 -1.96 -17.79 18.50
CA LEU A 124 -2.74 -17.36 17.32
C LEU A 124 -2.22 -17.88 15.97
N TYR A 125 -0.90 -17.86 15.74
CA TYR A 125 -0.32 -18.38 14.49
C TYR A 125 -0.58 -19.89 14.29
N PHE A 126 -0.44 -20.70 15.35
CA PHE A 126 -0.76 -22.13 15.30
C PHE A 126 -2.25 -22.37 15.06
N ASP A 127 -3.10 -21.60 15.74
CA ASP A 127 -4.55 -21.70 15.58
C ASP A 127 -4.99 -21.32 14.16
N VAL A 128 -4.36 -20.29 13.57
CA VAL A 128 -4.60 -19.87 12.19
C VAL A 128 -4.06 -20.87 11.16
N VAL A 129 -2.86 -21.44 11.35
CA VAL A 129 -2.36 -22.54 10.52
C VAL A 129 -3.35 -23.71 10.55
N LYS A 130 -3.86 -24.07 11.74
CA LYS A 130 -4.87 -25.12 11.91
C LYS A 130 -6.15 -24.79 11.15
N LYS A 131 -6.72 -23.58 11.31
CA LYS A 131 -7.95 -23.16 10.62
C LYS A 131 -7.80 -23.13 9.09
N ILE A 132 -6.70 -22.59 8.56
CA ILE A 132 -6.42 -22.56 7.11
C ILE A 132 -6.22 -23.98 6.58
N PHE A 133 -5.51 -24.84 7.31
CA PHE A 133 -5.30 -26.23 6.89
C PHE A 133 -6.61 -27.02 6.90
N THR A 134 -7.47 -26.86 7.92
CA THR A 134 -8.81 -27.47 7.92
C THR A 134 -9.63 -27.01 6.72
N ARG A 135 -9.69 -25.70 6.41
CA ARG A 135 -10.37 -25.20 5.20
C ARG A 135 -9.76 -25.72 3.89
N ALA A 136 -8.45 -25.93 3.84
CA ALA A 136 -7.79 -26.55 2.68
C ALA A 136 -8.24 -28.01 2.49
N LEU A 137 -8.41 -28.80 3.56
CA LEU A 137 -8.98 -30.15 3.48
C LEU A 137 -10.47 -30.10 3.08
N GLU A 138 -11.28 -29.25 3.73
CA GLU A 138 -12.70 -29.05 3.41
C GLU A 138 -12.93 -28.75 1.91
N ARG A 139 -12.05 -27.95 1.28
CA ARG A 139 -12.12 -27.66 -0.16
C ARG A 139 -11.79 -28.87 -1.05
N ASN A 140 -10.85 -29.73 -0.63
CA ASN A 140 -10.56 -30.98 -1.34
C ASN A 140 -11.65 -32.04 -1.14
N ASP A 141 -12.23 -32.16 0.06
CA ASP A 141 -13.39 -33.02 0.32
C ASP A 141 -14.63 -32.55 -0.45
N GLY A 142 -14.77 -31.24 -0.66
CA GLY A 142 -15.76 -30.62 -1.55
C GLY A 142 -15.47 -30.77 -3.06
N GLY A 143 -14.38 -31.46 -3.44
CA GLY A 143 -14.04 -31.77 -4.83
C GLY A 143 -13.17 -30.73 -5.56
N GLU A 144 -12.67 -29.69 -4.89
CA GLU A 144 -11.68 -28.78 -5.49
C GLU A 144 -10.25 -29.29 -5.28
N HIS A 145 -9.47 -29.42 -6.35
CA HIS A 145 -8.04 -29.72 -6.22
C HIS A 145 -7.27 -28.50 -5.66
N PHE A 146 -7.05 -28.47 -4.35
CA PHE A 146 -6.44 -27.34 -3.64
C PHE A 146 -5.12 -27.73 -2.93
N PRO A 147 -3.94 -27.54 -3.56
CA PRO A 147 -2.66 -27.95 -3.00
C PRO A 147 -2.18 -27.14 -1.80
N VAL A 148 -1.45 -27.82 -0.91
CA VAL A 148 -0.77 -27.22 0.25
C VAL A 148 0.69 -27.66 0.29
N TYR A 149 1.60 -26.70 0.36
CA TYR A 149 3.00 -26.91 0.70
C TYR A 149 3.26 -26.50 2.15
N ALA A 150 3.99 -27.33 2.88
CA ALA A 150 4.36 -27.09 4.26
C ALA A 150 5.88 -27.22 4.43
N ILE A 151 6.58 -26.13 4.75
CA ILE A 151 8.05 -26.06 4.71
C ILE A 151 8.63 -25.81 6.10
N CYS A 152 9.59 -26.62 6.53
CA CYS A 152 10.25 -26.56 7.83
C CYS A 152 9.21 -26.50 8.97
N LEU A 153 9.11 -25.39 9.72
CA LEU A 153 8.05 -25.17 10.71
C LEU A 153 6.64 -25.51 10.16
N GLY A 154 6.33 -25.17 8.91
CA GLY A 154 5.03 -25.51 8.31
C GLY A 154 4.74 -27.01 8.36
N PHE A 155 5.72 -27.85 8.02
CA PHE A 155 5.60 -29.31 8.11
C PHE A 155 5.51 -29.77 9.57
N GLU A 156 6.28 -29.17 10.47
CA GLU A 156 6.22 -29.45 11.91
C GLU A 156 4.82 -29.16 12.48
N LEU A 157 4.19 -28.04 12.10
CA LEU A 157 2.85 -27.69 12.56
C LEU A 157 1.76 -28.61 11.98
N LEU A 158 1.81 -28.96 10.69
CA LEU A 158 0.86 -29.94 10.13
C LEU A 158 1.01 -31.31 10.81
N THR A 159 2.24 -31.71 11.14
CA THR A 159 2.52 -32.94 11.89
C THR A 159 1.90 -32.88 13.30
N MET A 160 2.04 -31.77 14.03
CA MET A 160 1.39 -31.55 15.33
C MET A 160 -0.15 -31.55 15.23
N ILE A 161 -0.72 -30.94 14.18
CA ILE A 161 -2.17 -30.85 13.96
C ILE A 161 -2.79 -32.23 13.65
N ILE A 162 -2.15 -33.01 12.78
CA ILE A 162 -2.66 -34.33 12.36
C ILE A 162 -2.47 -35.38 13.46
N SER A 163 -1.29 -35.42 14.10
CA SER A 163 -1.01 -36.36 15.20
C SER A 163 -1.75 -36.01 16.51
N GLN A 164 -2.24 -34.77 16.63
CA GLN A 164 -2.75 -34.16 17.86
C GLN A 164 -1.72 -34.15 19.01
N ASN A 165 -0.42 -34.28 18.71
CA ASN A 165 0.67 -34.33 19.67
C ASN A 165 1.63 -33.16 19.45
N THR A 166 1.76 -32.29 20.46
CA THR A 166 2.66 -31.12 20.43
C THR A 166 4.14 -31.45 20.63
N ASP A 167 4.44 -32.63 21.17
CA ASP A 167 5.75 -33.02 21.68
C ASP A 167 6.29 -34.26 20.96
N ILE A 168 5.76 -34.53 19.75
CA ILE A 168 6.17 -35.62 18.84
C ILE A 168 7.55 -35.40 18.18
N PHE A 169 8.17 -34.24 18.41
CA PHE A 169 9.41 -33.82 17.76
C PHE A 169 10.63 -34.01 18.65
N GLU A 170 11.63 -34.70 18.11
CA GLU A 170 12.91 -34.96 18.75
C GLU A 170 13.95 -33.91 18.34
N LYS A 171 15.00 -33.73 19.13
CA LYS A 171 16.15 -32.92 18.69
C LYS A 171 16.93 -33.65 17.58
N VAL A 172 17.44 -32.86 16.63
CA VAL A 172 18.34 -33.25 15.54
C VAL A 172 19.37 -32.13 15.28
N ASP A 173 20.57 -32.50 14.85
CA ASP A 173 21.64 -31.58 14.47
C ASP A 173 21.63 -31.30 12.97
N ALA A 174 20.71 -30.43 12.55
CA ALA A 174 20.42 -30.12 11.15
C ALA A 174 20.27 -28.61 10.91
N LYS A 175 20.98 -27.79 11.70
CA LYS A 175 20.93 -26.34 11.62
C LYS A 175 22.02 -25.81 10.70
N ASN A 176 21.65 -25.04 9.69
CA ASN A 176 22.56 -24.41 8.73
C ASN A 176 23.48 -25.41 8.00
N ALA A 177 22.90 -26.50 7.46
CA ALA A 177 23.63 -27.59 6.82
C ALA A 177 23.02 -27.95 5.46
N ALA A 178 23.85 -28.12 4.43
CA ALA A 178 23.41 -28.79 3.20
C ALA A 178 23.49 -30.32 3.39
N SER A 179 22.48 -31.05 2.91
CA SER A 179 22.46 -32.53 2.91
C SER A 179 21.99 -33.09 1.57
N SER A 180 22.12 -34.40 1.40
CA SER A 180 21.36 -35.17 0.42
C SER A 180 20.01 -35.64 1.00
N LEU A 181 19.19 -36.29 0.18
CA LEU A 181 17.92 -36.94 0.51
C LEU A 181 18.06 -38.46 0.36
N GLN A 182 17.53 -39.23 1.31
CA GLN A 182 17.43 -40.69 1.19
C GLN A 182 16.00 -41.04 0.77
N PHE A 183 15.80 -41.55 -0.45
CA PHE A 183 14.48 -42.00 -0.90
C PHE A 183 14.10 -43.32 -0.23
N VAL A 184 12.84 -43.47 0.16
CA VAL A 184 12.30 -44.73 0.70
C VAL A 184 12.02 -45.67 -0.48
N GLU A 185 12.74 -46.79 -0.57
CA GLU A 185 12.75 -47.70 -1.74
C GLU A 185 11.35 -48.20 -2.17
N ILE A 186 10.43 -48.34 -1.22
CA ILE A 186 9.06 -48.84 -1.43
C ILE A 186 8.16 -47.80 -2.13
N VAL A 187 8.54 -46.51 -2.14
CA VAL A 187 7.67 -45.42 -2.57
C VAL A 187 7.89 -45.04 -4.02
N SER A 188 6.88 -45.34 -4.85
CA SER A 188 6.82 -44.80 -6.21
C SER A 188 6.86 -43.27 -6.18
N ILE A 189 7.81 -42.74 -6.97
CA ILE A 189 8.05 -41.32 -7.22
C ILE A 189 6.89 -40.68 -8.01
N GLN A 190 6.14 -41.48 -8.78
CA GLN A 190 4.95 -41.02 -9.50
C GLN A 190 3.89 -40.45 -8.53
N GLY A 191 3.30 -39.31 -8.89
CA GLY A 191 2.37 -38.59 -8.01
C GLY A 191 3.01 -37.94 -6.78
N THR A 192 4.34 -37.80 -6.75
CA THR A 192 5.06 -36.98 -5.77
C THR A 192 5.71 -35.77 -6.45
N VAL A 193 6.15 -34.79 -5.65
CA VAL A 193 6.95 -33.65 -6.13
C VAL A 193 8.13 -34.05 -7.04
N PHE A 194 8.72 -35.23 -6.79
CA PHE A 194 9.87 -35.75 -7.51
C PHE A 194 9.53 -36.34 -8.89
N GLN A 195 8.25 -36.51 -9.27
CA GLN A 195 7.84 -37.11 -10.55
C GLN A 195 8.31 -36.35 -11.82
N ARG A 196 8.77 -35.10 -11.66
CA ARG A 196 9.26 -34.24 -12.75
C ARG A 196 10.79 -34.16 -12.82
N PHE A 197 11.51 -34.85 -11.94
CA PHE A 197 12.96 -34.73 -11.84
C PHE A 197 13.65 -35.66 -12.85
N PRO A 198 14.68 -35.19 -13.57
CA PRO A 198 15.52 -36.06 -14.39
C PRO A 198 16.15 -37.20 -13.56
N PRO A 199 16.29 -38.42 -14.09
CA PRO A 199 16.89 -39.55 -13.35
C PRO A 199 18.28 -39.28 -12.77
N GLU A 200 19.15 -38.57 -13.49
CA GLU A 200 20.45 -38.17 -12.96
C GLU A 200 20.36 -37.14 -11.81
N LEU A 201 19.33 -36.27 -11.79
CA LEU A 201 19.12 -35.35 -10.68
C LEU A 201 18.52 -36.07 -9.47
N LEU A 202 17.66 -37.08 -9.67
CA LEU A 202 17.19 -37.97 -8.60
C LEU A 202 18.34 -38.76 -7.96
N LYS A 203 19.31 -39.19 -8.78
CA LYS A 203 20.53 -39.85 -8.33
C LYS A 203 21.45 -38.88 -7.56
N LYS A 204 21.73 -37.69 -8.10
CA LYS A 204 22.48 -36.65 -7.38
C LYS A 204 21.80 -36.24 -6.07
N LEU A 205 20.47 -36.23 -6.00
CA LEU A 205 19.75 -35.97 -4.75
C LEU A 205 20.08 -36.96 -3.63
N THR A 206 20.61 -38.16 -3.90
CA THR A 206 21.05 -39.11 -2.85
C THR A 206 22.53 -38.98 -2.48
N THR A 207 23.39 -38.58 -3.42
CA THR A 207 24.84 -38.49 -3.23
C THR A 207 25.34 -37.09 -2.84
N ASP A 208 24.70 -36.05 -3.39
CA ASP A 208 25.20 -34.68 -3.39
C ASP A 208 24.41 -33.82 -2.40
N CYS A 209 25.08 -32.86 -1.75
CA CYS A 209 24.45 -31.98 -0.76
C CYS A 209 23.61 -30.86 -1.42
N LEU A 210 22.49 -31.22 -2.03
CA LEU A 210 21.64 -30.32 -2.82
C LEU A 210 20.46 -29.69 -2.05
N VAL A 211 20.16 -30.12 -0.81
CA VAL A 211 19.04 -29.57 -0.02
C VAL A 211 19.50 -28.83 1.22
N MET A 212 18.85 -27.70 1.55
CA MET A 212 19.21 -26.87 2.69
C MET A 212 18.40 -27.23 3.95
N GLN A 213 19.10 -27.67 5.00
CA GLN A 213 18.55 -27.91 6.33
C GLN A 213 18.78 -26.68 7.24
N ASN A 214 17.75 -26.26 7.96
CA ASN A 214 17.86 -25.18 8.95
C ASN A 214 16.85 -25.33 10.09
N HIS A 215 16.82 -26.51 10.71
CA HIS A 215 15.94 -26.84 11.83
C HIS A 215 16.75 -27.42 13.00
N GLN A 216 16.08 -27.60 14.14
CA GLN A 216 16.65 -28.19 15.35
C GLN A 216 15.76 -29.34 15.90
N PHE A 217 14.72 -29.66 15.16
CA PHE A 217 13.66 -30.59 15.51
C PHE A 217 13.30 -31.43 14.29
N GLY A 218 13.16 -32.72 14.49
CA GLY A 218 12.76 -33.67 13.46
C GLY A 218 12.03 -34.85 14.10
N ILE A 219 11.26 -35.58 13.29
CA ILE A 219 10.57 -36.80 13.70
C ILE A 219 11.26 -37.99 13.05
N SER A 220 11.64 -39.00 13.83
CA SER A 220 12.20 -40.24 13.29
C SER A 220 11.16 -41.02 12.48
N PRO A 221 11.55 -41.83 11.47
CA PRO A 221 10.63 -42.63 10.68
C PRO A 221 9.72 -43.50 11.56
N ASP A 222 10.30 -44.20 12.54
CA ASP A 222 9.59 -45.09 13.45
C ASP A 222 8.48 -44.36 14.24
N ASN A 223 8.77 -43.16 14.77
CA ASN A 223 7.78 -42.34 15.49
C ASN A 223 6.72 -41.73 14.54
N PHE A 224 7.06 -41.49 13.27
CA PHE A 224 6.11 -41.04 12.26
C PHE A 224 5.16 -42.17 11.83
N GLU A 225 5.70 -43.37 11.58
CA GLU A 225 4.91 -44.52 11.12
C GLU A 225 4.06 -45.14 12.24
N GLY A 226 4.61 -45.20 13.46
CA GLY A 226 3.89 -45.63 14.66
C GLY A 226 2.73 -44.71 15.06
N ASN A 227 2.71 -43.45 14.62
CA ASN A 227 1.56 -42.58 14.78
C ASN A 227 0.50 -42.85 13.70
N ILE A 228 -0.55 -43.58 14.07
CA ILE A 228 -1.64 -44.02 13.17
C ILE A 228 -2.28 -42.85 12.37
N ALA A 229 -2.36 -41.65 12.93
CA ALA A 229 -2.93 -40.50 12.21
C ALA A 229 -1.98 -39.99 11.11
N LEU A 230 -0.69 -39.85 11.41
CA LEU A 230 0.33 -39.47 10.43
C LEU A 230 0.51 -40.53 9.35
N SER A 231 0.66 -41.81 9.73
CA SER A 231 0.87 -42.90 8.79
C SER A 231 -0.37 -43.24 7.96
N ARG A 232 -1.58 -42.85 8.40
CA ARG A 232 -2.79 -42.86 7.57
C ARG A 232 -2.85 -41.67 6.61
N PHE A 233 -2.44 -40.47 7.02
CA PHE A 233 -2.55 -39.26 6.20
C PHE A 233 -1.42 -39.12 5.15
N PHE A 234 -0.19 -39.49 5.51
CA PHE A 234 1.03 -39.29 4.74
C PHE A 234 1.71 -40.61 4.34
N LYS A 235 2.47 -40.57 3.23
CA LYS A 235 3.61 -41.46 2.97
C LYS A 235 4.92 -40.66 3.16
N ILE A 236 5.91 -41.26 3.83
CA ILE A 236 7.29 -40.75 3.84
C ILE A 236 7.84 -40.97 2.43
N VAL A 237 8.37 -39.92 1.80
CA VAL A 237 8.98 -40.01 0.45
C VAL A 237 10.49 -39.99 0.57
N THR A 238 11.03 -39.15 1.45
CA THR A 238 12.47 -39.13 1.77
C THR A 238 12.71 -38.96 3.26
N THR A 239 13.83 -39.51 3.73
CA THR A 239 14.47 -39.21 5.02
C THR A 239 15.77 -38.42 4.81
N CYS A 240 16.34 -37.93 5.89
CA CYS A 240 17.70 -37.37 5.94
C CYS A 240 18.42 -37.88 7.20
N LEU A 241 19.74 -37.80 7.19
CA LEU A 241 20.57 -37.97 8.39
C LEU A 241 20.98 -36.58 8.91
N ASP A 242 21.09 -36.45 10.24
CA ASP A 242 21.64 -35.27 10.90
C ASP A 242 23.18 -35.36 11.06
N GLY A 243 23.81 -34.35 11.66
CA GLY A 243 25.25 -34.34 11.93
C GLY A 243 25.77 -35.50 12.78
N ASN A 244 24.89 -36.14 13.57
CA ASN A 244 25.17 -37.30 14.42
C ASN A 244 24.71 -38.62 13.76
N ARG A 245 24.38 -38.60 12.46
CA ARG A 245 23.83 -39.71 11.67
C ARG A 245 22.45 -40.21 12.13
N LYS A 246 21.70 -39.43 12.91
CA LYS A 246 20.33 -39.75 13.31
C LYS A 246 19.37 -39.52 12.14
N ALA A 247 18.54 -40.51 11.84
CA ALA A 247 17.55 -40.43 10.76
C ALA A 247 16.30 -39.64 11.18
N TYR A 248 15.79 -38.79 10.27
CA TYR A 248 14.52 -38.08 10.41
C TYR A 248 13.78 -38.00 9.07
N VAL A 249 12.46 -37.86 9.12
CA VAL A 249 11.60 -37.66 7.95
C VAL A 249 11.89 -36.29 7.32
N SER A 250 12.20 -36.26 6.02
CA SER A 250 12.60 -35.03 5.32
C SER A 250 11.60 -34.56 4.26
N THR A 251 10.91 -35.47 3.56
CA THR A 251 9.81 -35.12 2.65
C THR A 251 8.66 -36.11 2.79
N VAL A 252 7.42 -35.62 2.85
CA VAL A 252 6.17 -36.41 2.89
C VAL A 252 5.19 -35.97 1.79
N GLN A 253 4.37 -36.91 1.33
CA GLN A 253 3.25 -36.63 0.42
C GLN A 253 1.98 -37.24 1.01
N SER A 254 0.86 -36.51 1.02
CA SER A 254 -0.40 -37.07 1.51
C SER A 254 -0.89 -38.19 0.59
N LYS A 255 -1.55 -39.20 1.18
CA LYS A 255 -2.10 -40.36 0.47
C LYS A 255 -3.41 -40.05 -0.26
N THR A 256 -4.09 -38.97 0.10
CA THR A 256 -5.43 -38.60 -0.42
C THR A 256 -5.52 -37.17 -0.93
N TYR A 257 -4.75 -36.24 -0.35
CA TYR A 257 -4.80 -34.81 -0.66
C TYR A 257 -3.56 -34.33 -1.43
N PRO A 258 -3.61 -33.22 -2.18
CA PRO A 258 -2.45 -32.56 -2.78
C PRO A 258 -1.60 -31.79 -1.74
N VAL A 259 -1.30 -32.42 -0.60
CA VAL A 259 -0.53 -31.86 0.52
C VAL A 259 0.89 -32.45 0.52
N THR A 260 1.90 -31.61 0.41
CA THR A 260 3.33 -32.00 0.42
C THR A 260 4.05 -31.29 1.57
N GLY A 261 4.77 -32.05 2.40
CA GLY A 261 5.55 -31.54 3.52
C GLY A 261 7.05 -31.71 3.30
N PHE A 262 7.83 -30.68 3.63
CA PHE A 262 9.29 -30.65 3.55
C PHE A 262 9.84 -30.20 4.91
N GLN A 263 10.72 -30.97 5.54
CA GLN A 263 11.45 -30.52 6.73
C GLN A 263 12.62 -29.57 6.36
N TRP A 264 13.10 -29.71 5.12
CA TRP A 264 14.14 -28.89 4.49
C TRP A 264 13.55 -27.68 3.74
N HIS A 265 14.42 -26.78 3.29
CA HIS A 265 14.08 -25.50 2.69
C HIS A 265 14.32 -25.46 1.16
N PRO A 266 13.34 -25.83 0.32
CA PRO A 266 13.49 -25.80 -1.14
C PRO A 266 13.60 -24.39 -1.73
N GLU A 267 13.24 -23.34 -0.97
CA GLU A 267 13.27 -21.96 -1.44
C GLU A 267 14.67 -21.31 -1.41
N LYS A 268 15.64 -21.89 -0.69
CA LYS A 268 16.90 -21.19 -0.39
C LYS A 268 17.93 -21.24 -1.50
N ASN A 269 18.10 -22.39 -2.14
CA ASN A 269 19.18 -22.66 -3.11
C ASN A 269 19.26 -21.61 -4.24
N ALA A 270 18.11 -21.11 -4.72
CA ALA A 270 18.05 -20.11 -5.77
C ALA A 270 17.99 -18.65 -5.27
N PHE A 271 17.61 -18.40 -4.00
CA PHE A 271 17.09 -17.09 -3.60
C PHE A 271 17.65 -16.47 -2.31
N GLU A 272 18.28 -17.24 -1.41
CA GLU A 272 18.84 -16.73 -0.15
C GLU A 272 20.34 -17.00 -0.08
N TRP A 273 21.14 -15.93 0.07
CA TRP A 273 22.61 -16.00 0.08
C TRP A 273 23.20 -15.82 1.50
N GLY A 274 22.37 -16.03 2.52
CA GLY A 274 22.64 -15.66 3.92
C GLY A 274 23.54 -16.61 4.69
N SER A 275 24.15 -17.59 4.01
CA SER A 275 25.09 -18.55 4.58
C SER A 275 25.84 -19.28 3.46
N SER A 276 27.15 -19.44 3.60
CA SER A 276 27.99 -20.26 2.70
C SER A 276 27.73 -21.77 2.80
N LYS A 277 26.75 -22.18 3.62
CA LYS A 277 26.24 -23.57 3.70
C LYS A 277 25.00 -23.81 2.84
N ILE A 278 24.41 -22.79 2.22
CA ILE A 278 23.29 -22.96 1.29
C ILE A 278 23.87 -23.48 -0.05
N PRO A 279 23.32 -24.57 -0.63
CA PRO A 279 23.84 -25.12 -1.87
C PRO A 279 23.34 -24.29 -3.07
N HIS A 280 24.29 -23.75 -3.83
CA HIS A 280 24.06 -22.87 -4.99
C HIS A 280 24.58 -23.46 -6.31
N SER A 281 24.75 -24.78 -6.40
CA SER A 281 25.08 -25.46 -7.66
C SER A 281 23.89 -25.41 -8.64
N GLU A 282 24.17 -25.58 -9.94
CA GLU A 282 23.13 -25.66 -10.98
C GLU A 282 22.07 -26.73 -10.63
N ASP A 283 22.51 -27.91 -10.18
CA ASP A 283 21.62 -28.97 -9.69
C ASP A 283 20.75 -28.50 -8.51
N ALA A 284 21.32 -27.81 -7.52
CA ALA A 284 20.58 -27.33 -6.36
C ALA A 284 19.54 -26.25 -6.73
N VAL A 285 19.84 -25.39 -7.72
CA VAL A 285 18.89 -24.42 -8.28
C VAL A 285 17.80 -25.13 -9.10
N HIS A 286 18.16 -26.17 -9.86
CA HIS A 286 17.23 -26.99 -10.64
C HIS A 286 16.23 -27.73 -9.71
N VAL A 287 16.68 -28.24 -8.56
CA VAL A 287 15.82 -28.79 -7.49
C VAL A 287 14.76 -27.77 -7.06
N THR A 288 15.15 -26.52 -6.77
CA THR A 288 14.20 -25.43 -6.43
C THR A 288 13.19 -25.19 -7.56
N GLN A 289 13.65 -25.08 -8.81
CA GLN A 289 12.78 -24.80 -9.95
C GLN A 289 11.77 -25.92 -10.23
N LEU A 290 12.16 -27.19 -10.05
CA LEU A 290 11.25 -28.33 -10.22
C LEU A 290 10.18 -28.39 -9.12
N ILE A 291 10.54 -28.04 -7.88
CA ILE A 291 9.59 -27.95 -6.75
C ILE A 291 8.59 -26.81 -6.94
N ALA A 292 9.03 -25.67 -7.46
CA ALA A 292 8.17 -24.57 -7.89
C ALA A 292 7.21 -25.00 -9.03
N ASN A 293 7.76 -25.64 -10.07
CA ASN A 293 7.01 -26.12 -11.23
C ASN A 293 5.95 -27.17 -10.85
N TYR A 294 6.20 -28.00 -9.83
CA TYR A 294 5.22 -28.94 -9.30
C TYR A 294 4.11 -28.22 -8.53
N LEU A 295 4.43 -27.37 -7.54
CA LEU A 295 3.43 -26.63 -6.74
C LEU A 295 2.44 -25.90 -7.64
N VAL A 296 2.97 -25.09 -8.56
CA VAL A 296 2.12 -24.31 -9.44
C VAL A 296 1.41 -25.22 -10.44
N GLY A 297 2.04 -26.32 -10.89
CA GLY A 297 1.40 -27.36 -11.70
C GLY A 297 0.15 -27.96 -11.05
N GLU A 298 0.20 -28.26 -9.75
CA GLU A 298 -0.99 -28.70 -8.98
C GLU A 298 -2.00 -27.55 -8.82
N ALA A 299 -1.54 -26.32 -8.56
CA ALA A 299 -2.43 -25.15 -8.45
C ALA A 299 -3.13 -24.78 -9.77
N ARG A 300 -2.62 -25.23 -10.93
CA ARG A 300 -3.33 -25.13 -12.21
C ARG A 300 -4.57 -26.03 -12.28
N LYS A 301 -4.69 -27.07 -11.43
CA LYS A 301 -5.85 -27.98 -11.40
C LYS A 301 -7.03 -27.44 -10.57
N SER A 302 -6.78 -26.50 -9.66
CA SER A 302 -7.84 -25.80 -8.91
C SER A 302 -8.82 -25.13 -9.87
N GLN A 303 -10.12 -25.32 -9.64
CA GLN A 303 -11.18 -24.68 -10.44
C GLN A 303 -11.60 -23.30 -9.91
N ASN A 304 -10.97 -22.80 -8.84
CA ASN A 304 -11.21 -21.43 -8.39
C ASN A 304 -10.75 -20.40 -9.46
N ARG A 305 -11.62 -19.43 -9.78
CA ARG A 305 -11.40 -18.34 -10.74
C ARG A 305 -11.81 -17.00 -10.09
N PRO A 306 -11.03 -16.50 -9.12
CA PRO A 306 -11.39 -15.30 -8.35
C PRO A 306 -11.35 -14.03 -9.20
N SER A 307 -12.12 -13.01 -8.80
CA SER A 307 -12.18 -11.71 -9.51
C SER A 307 -10.78 -11.10 -9.69
N PRO A 308 -10.37 -10.75 -10.93
CA PRO A 308 -9.07 -10.13 -11.19
C PRO A 308 -8.81 -8.88 -10.36
N GLU A 309 -9.83 -8.05 -10.11
CA GLU A 309 -9.74 -6.83 -9.31
C GLU A 309 -9.45 -7.14 -7.84
N LYS A 310 -10.19 -8.09 -7.25
CA LYS A 310 -9.97 -8.53 -5.86
C LYS A 310 -8.60 -9.20 -5.69
N VAL A 311 -8.14 -9.94 -6.69
CA VAL A 311 -6.78 -10.49 -6.70
C VAL A 311 -5.78 -9.33 -6.73
N LEU A 312 -5.87 -8.42 -7.71
CA LEU A 312 -4.95 -7.28 -7.88
C LEU A 312 -4.81 -6.44 -6.61
N SER A 313 -5.91 -6.11 -5.92
CA SER A 313 -5.89 -5.34 -4.66
C SER A 313 -5.28 -6.10 -3.47
N ASN A 314 -5.09 -7.42 -3.58
CA ASN A 314 -4.51 -8.27 -2.54
C ASN A 314 -3.17 -8.89 -2.95
N LEU A 315 -2.63 -8.64 -4.15
CA LEU A 315 -1.34 -9.21 -4.58
C LEU A 315 -0.17 -8.71 -3.73
N ILE A 316 0.87 -9.53 -3.65
CA ILE A 316 2.15 -9.21 -3.01
C ILE A 316 2.81 -7.95 -3.61
N TYR A 317 2.49 -7.59 -4.86
CA TYR A 317 2.96 -6.40 -5.57
C TYR A 317 2.54 -5.06 -4.94
N ASN A 318 1.55 -5.08 -4.05
CA ASN A 318 1.14 -3.89 -3.29
C ASN A 318 2.08 -3.60 -2.09
N TYR A 319 3.00 -4.52 -1.79
CA TYR A 319 3.92 -4.45 -0.65
C TYR A 319 5.38 -4.30 -1.13
N LYS A 320 6.20 -3.60 -0.35
CA LYS A 320 7.61 -3.33 -0.68
C LYS A 320 8.50 -4.19 0.22
N PRO A 321 9.39 -5.05 -0.33
CA PRO A 321 10.29 -5.85 0.50
C PRO A 321 11.43 -5.00 1.08
N THR A 322 11.72 -5.23 2.36
CA THR A 322 12.85 -4.63 3.08
C THR A 322 14.08 -5.53 2.96
N TYR A 323 15.24 -4.94 2.68
CA TYR A 323 16.52 -5.65 2.66
C TYR A 323 17.15 -5.69 4.06
N CYS A 324 17.37 -6.89 4.59
CA CYS A 324 17.85 -7.10 5.97
C CYS A 324 19.25 -7.75 6.04
N GLY A 325 19.93 -7.90 4.91
CA GLY A 325 21.17 -8.69 4.79
C GLY A 325 22.46 -8.10 5.36
N TYR A 326 22.40 -7.01 6.14
CA TYR A 326 23.61 -6.27 6.57
C TYR A 326 24.54 -7.04 7.54
N GLU A 327 24.03 -8.02 8.28
CA GLU A 327 24.86 -8.91 9.13
C GLU A 327 25.27 -10.22 8.41
N GLY A 328 25.31 -10.22 7.07
CA GLY A 328 25.45 -11.44 6.26
C GLY A 328 24.20 -12.33 6.25
N LYS A 329 23.15 -11.97 7.00
CA LYS A 329 21.89 -12.69 7.13
C LYS A 329 20.93 -12.28 6.01
N VAL A 330 21.24 -12.63 4.76
CA VAL A 330 20.36 -12.31 3.62
C VAL A 330 19.00 -12.97 3.80
N LEU A 331 18.02 -12.14 4.15
CA LEU A 331 16.61 -12.31 3.81
C LEU A 331 16.11 -10.95 3.30
N LEU A 332 15.35 -10.99 2.20
CA LEU A 332 14.42 -9.92 1.86
C LEU A 332 13.10 -10.26 2.54
N PHE A 333 12.66 -9.47 3.51
CA PHE A 333 11.33 -9.66 4.11
C PHE A 333 10.33 -8.77 3.40
N VAL A 334 9.23 -9.36 2.93
CA VAL A 334 7.99 -8.59 2.76
C VAL A 334 7.40 -8.45 4.16
N CYS A 335 7.85 -7.42 4.88
CA CYS A 335 7.25 -7.05 6.15
C CYS A 335 5.86 -6.51 5.86
N LEU A 336 4.84 -7.15 6.41
CA LEU A 336 3.48 -6.67 6.37
C LEU A 336 3.18 -6.05 7.73
N GLU A 337 3.56 -4.78 7.82
CA GLU A 337 2.73 -3.81 8.55
C GLU A 337 1.34 -3.76 7.86
N GLU A 338 0.31 -3.24 8.55
CA GLU A 338 -1.04 -3.14 8.00
C GLU A 338 -1.05 -2.49 6.60
N ALA A 339 -2.03 -2.85 5.76
CA ALA A 339 -2.14 -2.40 4.38
C ALA A 339 -2.31 -0.86 4.23
N SER A 340 -1.18 -0.17 4.30
CA SER A 340 -0.97 1.26 4.07
C SER A 340 0.04 1.38 2.92
N MET A 341 -0.40 1.43 1.67
CA MET A 341 -0.95 2.68 1.12
C MET A 341 -2.44 2.57 0.72
N GLY A 342 -3.32 2.27 1.68
CA GLY A 342 -4.64 2.89 1.69
C GLY A 342 -4.55 4.26 2.37
N ARG A 343 -4.70 5.36 1.61
CA ARG A 343 -4.93 6.76 2.02
C ARG A 343 -4.76 7.04 3.53
N ILE A 344 -3.61 7.59 3.94
CA ILE A 344 -3.21 7.83 5.36
C ILE A 344 -4.42 8.12 6.27
N MET A 345 -4.79 7.18 7.15
CA MET A 345 -5.89 7.30 8.11
C MET A 345 -7.23 7.80 7.53
N GLU A 346 -7.60 7.41 6.30
CA GLU A 346 -8.88 7.82 5.67
C GLU A 346 -10.12 7.37 6.44
N TRP A 347 -10.04 6.30 7.23
CA TRP A 347 -11.09 5.91 8.16
C TRP A 347 -11.43 7.05 9.16
N ALA A 348 -10.43 7.76 9.68
CA ALA A 348 -10.63 8.93 10.55
C ALA A 348 -11.21 10.14 9.79
N ALA A 349 -11.04 10.19 8.46
CA ALA A 349 -11.63 11.19 7.59
C ALA A 349 -13.10 10.92 7.24
N ARG A 350 -13.73 9.83 7.71
CA ARG A 350 -15.16 9.54 7.47
C ARG A 350 -16.09 10.34 8.39
N SER A 351 -17.27 10.72 7.90
CA SER A 351 -18.23 11.55 8.66
C SER A 351 -18.77 10.84 9.91
N ASN A 352 -19.02 9.53 9.80
CA ASN A 352 -19.53 8.66 10.86
C ASN A 352 -18.45 8.09 11.80
N HIS A 353 -17.16 8.41 11.61
CA HIS A 353 -16.07 7.91 12.45
C HIS A 353 -16.30 8.26 13.92
N LEU A 354 -16.41 7.24 14.79
CA LEU A 354 -16.83 7.35 16.19
C LEU A 354 -18.05 8.28 16.38
N GLY A 355 -19.09 8.07 15.57
CA GLY A 355 -20.33 8.86 15.60
C GLY A 355 -20.16 10.32 15.15
N GLY A 356 -19.04 10.67 14.53
CA GLY A 356 -18.68 12.04 14.16
C GLY A 356 -18.24 12.90 15.35
N VAL A 357 -18.12 12.34 16.56
CA VAL A 357 -17.71 13.08 17.77
C VAL A 357 -16.29 13.66 17.63
N PRO A 358 -15.26 12.92 17.13
CA PRO A 358 -13.93 13.48 16.93
C PRO A 358 -13.93 14.67 15.96
N ARG A 359 -14.71 14.57 14.86
CA ARG A 359 -14.87 15.63 13.86
C ARG A 359 -15.44 16.90 14.45
N LYS A 360 -16.54 16.76 15.20
CA LYS A 360 -17.18 17.86 15.95
C LYS A 360 -16.19 18.52 16.90
N ALA A 361 -15.45 17.72 17.69
CA ALA A 361 -14.47 18.24 18.65
C ALA A 361 -13.31 18.99 17.96
N VAL A 362 -12.65 18.39 16.96
CA VAL A 362 -11.51 19.00 16.26
C VAL A 362 -11.91 20.27 15.51
N ILE A 363 -13.01 20.26 14.75
CA ILE A 363 -13.44 21.43 13.97
C ILE A 363 -13.88 22.56 14.91
N THR A 364 -14.63 22.26 15.98
CA THR A 364 -15.00 23.27 16.99
C THR A 364 -13.76 23.88 17.66
N ALA A 365 -12.78 23.07 18.07
CA ALA A 365 -11.56 23.55 18.72
C ALA A 365 -10.70 24.42 17.79
N VAL A 366 -10.45 23.96 16.55
CA VAL A 366 -9.67 24.71 15.56
C VAL A 366 -10.40 25.99 15.13
N GLY A 367 -11.71 25.94 14.95
CA GLY A 367 -12.55 27.10 14.63
C GLY A 367 -12.62 28.14 15.75
N ALA A 368 -12.63 27.70 17.01
CA ALA A 368 -12.62 28.59 18.17
C ALA A 368 -11.25 29.27 18.30
N PHE A 369 -10.15 28.52 18.17
CA PHE A 369 -8.79 29.07 18.10
C PHE A 369 -8.66 30.08 16.96
N ALA A 370 -9.12 29.74 15.75
CA ALA A 370 -9.10 30.63 14.59
C ALA A 370 -9.84 31.94 14.85
N ARG A 371 -11.05 31.88 15.42
CA ARG A 371 -11.84 33.08 15.76
C ARG A 371 -11.20 33.93 16.85
N ALA A 372 -10.54 33.31 17.84
CA ALA A 372 -9.80 34.03 18.86
C ALA A 372 -8.59 34.77 18.25
N VAL A 373 -7.78 34.08 17.44
CA VAL A 373 -6.62 34.69 16.76
C VAL A 373 -7.04 35.80 15.79
N ALA A 374 -8.14 35.61 15.06
CA ALA A 374 -8.63 36.56 14.05
C ALA A 374 -9.29 37.83 14.65
N ASN A 375 -10.03 37.71 15.76
CA ASN A 375 -10.90 38.80 16.24
C ASN A 375 -10.64 39.27 17.68
N LEU A 376 -9.94 38.48 18.50
CA LEU A 376 -9.59 38.85 19.88
C LEU A 376 -8.12 39.28 19.97
N CYS A 377 -7.22 38.51 19.34
CA CYS A 377 -5.79 38.84 19.29
C CYS A 377 -5.43 39.84 18.19
N ASN A 378 -6.26 39.96 17.14
CA ASN A 378 -5.99 40.77 15.95
C ASN A 378 -7.29 41.43 15.45
N LYS A 379 -7.17 42.34 14.48
CA LYS A 379 -8.30 43.01 13.81
C LYS A 379 -8.48 42.44 12.41
N THR A 380 -9.46 41.56 12.21
CA THR A 380 -9.77 41.03 10.86
C THR A 380 -10.86 41.83 10.16
N THR A 381 -10.61 42.15 8.89
CA THR A 381 -11.57 42.74 7.95
C THR A 381 -11.84 41.74 6.84
N VAL A 382 -13.12 41.49 6.53
CA VAL A 382 -13.54 40.60 5.43
C VAL A 382 -14.44 41.37 4.46
N HIS A 383 -13.97 41.52 3.22
CA HIS A 383 -14.70 42.16 2.13
C HIS A 383 -15.40 41.10 1.26
N SER A 384 -16.61 41.41 0.78
CA SER A 384 -17.47 40.52 -0.02
C SER A 384 -17.74 39.15 0.62
N ALA A 385 -17.83 39.09 1.96
CA ALA A 385 -18.04 37.85 2.70
C ALA A 385 -19.29 37.08 2.22
N ASP A 386 -20.34 37.80 1.85
CA ASP A 386 -21.65 37.25 1.49
C ASP A 386 -21.63 36.42 0.20
N THR A 387 -20.69 36.68 -0.73
CA THR A 387 -20.45 35.83 -1.91
C THR A 387 -20.06 34.41 -1.48
N LEU A 388 -19.13 34.26 -0.52
CA LEU A 388 -18.81 32.96 0.06
C LEU A 388 -19.98 32.38 0.87
N MET A 389 -20.64 33.19 1.72
CA MET A 389 -21.76 32.71 2.55
C MET A 389 -22.86 32.07 1.70
N THR A 390 -23.17 32.69 0.56
CA THR A 390 -24.19 32.24 -0.40
C THR A 390 -23.76 30.95 -1.11
N LEU A 391 -22.50 30.86 -1.55
CA LEU A 391 -22.00 29.64 -2.22
C LEU A 391 -21.84 28.44 -1.27
N VAL A 392 -21.49 28.67 -0.01
CA VAL A 392 -21.36 27.59 0.99
C VAL A 392 -22.74 27.02 1.36
N ARG A 393 -23.76 27.87 1.47
CA ARG A 393 -25.12 27.49 1.94
C ARG A 393 -26.12 27.15 0.83
N SER A 394 -26.02 27.81 -0.33
CA SER A 394 -27.10 27.91 -1.31
C SER A 394 -26.66 27.68 -2.76
N ARG A 395 -25.44 27.19 -3.02
CA ARG A 395 -25.07 26.71 -4.37
C ARG A 395 -25.96 25.50 -4.76
N PRO A 396 -26.18 25.23 -6.06
CA PRO A 396 -27.03 24.13 -6.48
C PRO A 396 -26.52 22.76 -5.95
N PRO A 397 -27.42 21.84 -5.55
CA PRO A 397 -27.03 20.51 -5.07
C PRO A 397 -26.14 19.77 -6.06
N GLY A 398 -25.11 19.09 -5.55
CA GLY A 398 -24.12 18.36 -6.37
C GLY A 398 -23.08 19.23 -7.08
N VAL A 399 -23.19 20.57 -7.07
CA VAL A 399 -22.16 21.45 -7.66
C VAL A 399 -21.00 21.64 -6.66
N PRO A 400 -19.76 21.24 -7.02
CA PRO A 400 -18.61 21.45 -6.14
C PRO A 400 -18.19 22.91 -6.05
N LEU A 401 -17.54 23.25 -4.94
CA LEU A 401 -16.94 24.57 -4.71
C LEU A 401 -15.43 24.39 -4.46
N ILE A 402 -14.58 25.10 -5.20
CA ILE A 402 -13.14 25.20 -4.94
C ILE A 402 -12.83 26.64 -4.55
N THR A 403 -12.40 26.89 -3.31
CA THR A 403 -11.81 28.19 -2.94
C THR A 403 -10.30 28.17 -3.18
N VAL A 404 -9.76 29.24 -3.77
CA VAL A 404 -8.33 29.38 -4.09
C VAL A 404 -7.75 30.63 -3.43
N SER A 405 -6.61 30.51 -2.75
CA SER A 405 -5.93 31.63 -2.06
C SER A 405 -4.44 31.73 -2.37
N ASN A 406 -3.90 32.95 -2.23
CA ASN A 406 -2.47 33.17 -1.98
C ASN A 406 -2.05 32.52 -0.65
N HIS A 407 -0.76 32.26 -0.45
CA HIS A 407 -0.28 31.59 0.75
C HIS A 407 0.81 32.41 1.47
N MET A 408 0.42 33.13 2.53
CA MET A 408 1.29 34.04 3.29
C MET A 408 1.78 33.46 4.62
N SER A 409 1.13 32.44 5.18
CA SER A 409 1.57 31.84 6.44
C SER A 409 1.09 30.39 6.60
N THR A 410 1.75 29.64 7.50
CA THR A 410 1.27 28.30 7.89
C THR A 410 0.07 28.33 8.85
N LEU A 411 -0.60 29.49 9.03
CA LEU A 411 -1.85 29.64 9.78
C LEU A 411 -2.99 30.27 8.94
N ASP A 412 -2.80 30.45 7.64
CA ASP A 412 -3.82 30.98 6.72
C ASP A 412 -5.11 30.15 6.81
N ASP A 413 -4.99 28.83 6.62
CA ASP A 413 -6.12 27.92 6.52
C ASP A 413 -6.97 27.77 7.81
N PRO A 414 -6.44 27.85 9.04
CA PRO A 414 -7.32 28.04 10.19
C PRO A 414 -7.83 29.48 10.30
N VAL A 415 -6.94 30.49 10.32
CA VAL A 415 -7.28 31.84 10.80
C VAL A 415 -8.16 32.63 9.83
N MET A 416 -8.02 32.44 8.51
CA MET A 416 -8.78 33.19 7.50
C MET A 416 -10.30 33.06 7.70
N TRP A 417 -10.79 31.86 7.96
CA TRP A 417 -12.22 31.59 8.20
C TRP A 417 -12.67 32.02 9.59
N GLY A 418 -11.73 32.25 10.52
CA GLY A 418 -11.98 32.87 11.81
C GLY A 418 -12.49 34.31 11.69
N GLY A 419 -12.17 35.01 10.60
CA GLY A 419 -12.67 36.38 10.34
C GLY A 419 -14.11 36.45 9.81
N PHE A 420 -14.69 35.34 9.33
CA PHE A 420 -16.04 35.35 8.76
C PHE A 420 -17.11 35.36 9.87
N LYS A 421 -18.17 36.14 9.66
CA LYS A 421 -19.27 36.28 10.63
C LYS A 421 -20.11 34.99 10.68
N GLY A 422 -20.48 34.58 11.89
CA GLY A 422 -21.32 33.39 12.14
C GLY A 422 -20.53 32.22 12.74
N LEU A 423 -21.06 31.00 12.59
CA LEU A 423 -20.47 29.77 13.14
C LEU A 423 -19.76 28.90 12.08
N LEU A 424 -19.50 29.42 10.88
CA LEU A 424 -18.94 28.65 9.75
C LEU A 424 -17.63 27.90 10.07
N SER A 425 -16.76 28.47 10.90
CA SER A 425 -15.51 27.81 11.29
C SER A 425 -15.68 26.70 12.34
N LEU A 426 -16.86 26.62 12.97
CA LEU A 426 -17.20 25.68 14.06
C LEU A 426 -18.13 24.56 13.57
N ASP A 427 -18.84 24.76 12.47
CA ASP A 427 -19.79 23.82 11.89
C ASP A 427 -19.05 22.69 11.13
N PRO A 428 -19.16 21.42 11.56
CA PRO A 428 -18.43 20.30 10.96
C PRO A 428 -18.98 19.88 9.59
N GLU A 429 -20.22 20.23 9.25
CA GLU A 429 -20.83 19.90 7.97
C GLU A 429 -20.46 20.97 6.94
N LEU A 430 -20.63 22.25 7.29
CA LEU A 430 -20.26 23.38 6.43
C LEU A 430 -18.73 23.58 6.30
N ALA A 431 -17.91 22.97 7.16
CA ALA A 431 -16.45 22.99 7.01
C ALA A 431 -16.00 22.38 5.67
N ARG A 432 -15.12 23.10 4.97
CA ARG A 432 -14.44 22.65 3.74
C ARG A 432 -13.49 21.47 3.98
N TRP A 433 -13.12 20.78 2.91
CA TRP A 433 -11.87 20.01 2.83
C TRP A 433 -10.69 20.90 2.47
N VAL A 434 -9.47 20.53 2.84
CA VAL A 434 -8.25 21.27 2.46
C VAL A 434 -7.12 20.34 2.05
N LEU A 435 -6.37 20.73 1.01
CA LEU A 435 -5.13 20.07 0.63
C LEU A 435 -3.98 20.53 1.54
N ALA A 436 -3.43 19.63 2.35
CA ALA A 436 -2.40 19.91 3.34
C ALA A 436 -1.13 19.10 3.07
N ALA A 437 0.04 19.75 3.14
CA ALA A 437 1.30 19.11 2.78
C ALA A 437 1.63 17.95 3.73
N GLU A 438 1.84 16.76 3.15
CA GLU A 438 2.11 15.51 3.87
C GLU A 438 3.31 15.65 4.81
N ASP A 439 4.41 16.21 4.27
CA ASP A 439 5.66 16.49 4.95
C ASP A 439 5.60 17.62 6.00
N ILE A 440 4.43 18.24 6.21
CA ILE A 440 4.19 19.24 7.26
C ILE A 440 3.18 18.72 8.29
N CYS A 441 2.07 18.15 7.84
CA CYS A 441 0.91 17.85 8.67
C CYS A 441 0.83 16.38 9.11
N PHE A 442 1.08 15.43 8.21
CA PHE A 442 0.78 14.01 8.42
C PHE A 442 1.99 13.22 8.92
N LYS A 443 2.70 13.82 9.88
CA LYS A 443 4.07 13.44 10.25
C LYS A 443 4.19 12.23 11.16
N ASN A 444 3.17 11.98 11.96
CA ASN A 444 3.07 10.91 12.94
C ASN A 444 1.57 10.61 13.19
N PRO A 445 1.23 9.44 13.78
CA PRO A 445 -0.16 8.99 13.92
C PRO A 445 -1.10 10.00 14.60
N VAL A 446 -0.66 10.70 15.67
CA VAL A 446 -1.52 11.63 16.42
C VAL A 446 -1.85 12.87 15.59
N PHE A 447 -0.85 13.49 14.96
CA PHE A 447 -1.09 14.65 14.08
C PHE A 447 -1.89 14.24 12.84
N SER A 448 -1.58 13.10 12.22
CA SER A 448 -2.34 12.56 11.08
C SER A 448 -3.81 12.36 11.43
N TYR A 449 -4.10 11.73 12.57
CA TYR A 449 -5.48 11.52 13.04
C TYR A 449 -6.25 12.85 13.20
N ILE A 450 -5.64 13.85 13.85
CA ILE A 450 -6.23 15.19 14.03
C ILE A 450 -6.51 15.84 12.68
N PHE A 451 -5.55 15.84 11.75
CA PHE A 451 -5.72 16.46 10.44
C PHE A 451 -6.76 15.75 9.57
N ARG A 452 -6.81 14.41 9.53
CA ARG A 452 -7.85 13.67 8.79
C ARG A 452 -9.24 13.92 9.37
N THR A 453 -9.35 13.92 10.70
CA THR A 453 -10.57 14.28 11.43
C THR A 453 -11.04 15.71 11.10
N GLY A 454 -10.09 16.64 10.93
CA GLY A 454 -10.32 18.04 10.55
C GLY A 454 -10.54 18.32 9.06
N LYS A 455 -10.92 17.31 8.24
CA LYS A 455 -11.11 17.42 6.77
C LYS A 455 -9.85 17.80 5.97
N CYS A 456 -8.64 17.51 6.46
CA CYS A 456 -7.42 17.65 5.66
C CYS A 456 -7.15 16.40 4.80
N ILE A 457 -6.66 16.62 3.58
CA ILE A 457 -6.20 15.60 2.64
C ILE A 457 -4.67 15.76 2.49
N PRO A 458 -3.86 14.70 2.72
CA PRO A 458 -2.41 14.76 2.52
C PRO A 458 -2.05 15.04 1.06
N ILE A 459 -0.99 15.80 0.80
CA ILE A 459 -0.41 15.95 -0.55
C ILE A 459 1.10 15.76 -0.49
N THR A 460 1.59 14.78 -1.24
CA THR A 460 3.01 14.46 -1.40
C THR A 460 3.66 15.50 -2.32
N ARG A 461 4.60 16.28 -1.79
CA ARG A 461 5.35 17.27 -2.57
C ARG A 461 6.22 16.55 -3.61
N GLY A 462 6.03 16.90 -4.89
CA GLY A 462 6.73 16.27 -6.01
C GLY A 462 6.05 15.02 -6.59
N GLY A 463 5.03 14.45 -5.92
CA GLY A 463 4.29 13.25 -6.37
C GLY A 463 3.39 13.44 -7.61
N GLY A 464 3.54 14.55 -8.34
CA GLY A 464 2.70 14.87 -9.50
C GLY A 464 1.23 15.20 -9.15
N ILE A 465 0.41 15.40 -10.18
CA ILE A 465 -1.03 15.74 -10.08
C ILE A 465 -1.96 14.51 -10.10
N TYR A 466 -1.40 13.32 -10.35
CA TYR A 466 -2.10 12.04 -10.41
C TYR A 466 -1.85 11.14 -9.18
N GLN A 467 -1.26 11.70 -8.11
CA GLN A 467 -1.12 11.02 -6.83
C GLN A 467 -2.48 10.64 -6.21
N GLU A 468 -2.50 9.55 -5.43
CA GLU A 468 -3.68 8.95 -4.81
C GLU A 468 -4.61 9.97 -4.10
N HIS A 469 -4.05 10.85 -3.28
CA HIS A 469 -4.82 11.86 -2.56
C HIS A 469 -5.38 13.01 -3.44
N MET A 470 -4.85 13.23 -4.65
CA MET A 470 -5.52 14.10 -5.64
C MET A 470 -6.77 13.42 -6.21
N SER A 471 -6.82 12.08 -6.25
CA SER A 471 -8.04 11.33 -6.57
C SER A 471 -9.01 11.32 -5.39
N GLU A 472 -8.55 11.26 -4.14
CA GLU A 472 -9.41 11.47 -2.96
C GLU A 472 -10.06 12.88 -2.97
N ALA A 473 -9.28 13.92 -3.28
CA ALA A 473 -9.81 15.28 -3.41
C ALA A 473 -10.84 15.39 -4.54
N LEU A 474 -10.63 14.69 -5.65
CA LEU A 474 -11.58 14.58 -6.76
C LEU A 474 -12.86 13.82 -6.36
N GLU A 475 -12.77 12.78 -5.53
CA GLU A 475 -13.95 12.09 -4.96
C GLU A 475 -14.80 13.06 -4.13
N ARG A 476 -14.20 13.83 -3.20
CA ARG A 476 -14.96 14.82 -2.42
C ARG A 476 -15.67 15.84 -3.32
N LEU A 477 -15.03 16.27 -4.41
CA LEU A 477 -15.63 17.20 -5.38
C LEU A 477 -16.77 16.56 -6.19
N LYS A 478 -16.71 15.26 -6.50
CA LYS A 478 -17.84 14.54 -7.11
C LYS A 478 -19.08 14.52 -6.20
N ASP A 479 -18.89 14.47 -4.88
CA ASP A 479 -19.95 14.56 -3.89
C ASP A 479 -20.53 16.00 -3.73
N GLY A 480 -20.10 16.97 -4.57
CA GLY A 480 -20.47 18.38 -4.44
C GLY A 480 -19.83 19.08 -3.23
N SER A 481 -18.79 18.50 -2.62
CA SER A 481 -18.14 19.10 -1.45
C SER A 481 -17.46 20.43 -1.77
N TRP A 482 -17.21 21.20 -0.72
CA TRP A 482 -16.32 22.35 -0.76
C TRP A 482 -14.87 21.92 -0.45
N LEU A 483 -13.93 22.27 -1.33
CA LEU A 483 -12.49 22.10 -1.17
C LEU A 483 -11.78 23.47 -1.15
N HIS A 484 -10.69 23.57 -0.40
CA HIS A 484 -9.78 24.72 -0.43
C HIS A 484 -8.37 24.32 -0.87
N THR A 485 -7.75 25.18 -1.67
CA THR A 485 -6.38 24.98 -2.17
C THR A 485 -5.55 26.26 -2.11
N PHE A 486 -4.26 26.10 -1.85
CA PHE A 486 -3.22 27.13 -2.00
C PHE A 486 -2.41 26.80 -3.26
N PRO A 487 -2.87 27.21 -4.47
CA PRO A 487 -2.26 26.77 -5.73
C PRO A 487 -0.81 27.21 -5.93
N GLU A 488 -0.27 28.14 -5.12
CA GLU A 488 1.16 28.45 -5.10
C GLU A 488 2.03 27.29 -4.58
N GLY A 489 1.47 26.39 -3.76
CA GLY A 489 2.11 25.18 -3.24
C GLY A 489 3.19 25.38 -2.16
N LYS A 490 3.50 26.63 -1.81
CA LYS A 490 4.44 27.04 -0.75
C LYS A 490 3.98 28.39 -0.18
N VAL A 491 4.31 28.67 1.09
CA VAL A 491 4.24 30.02 1.66
C VAL A 491 5.21 30.97 0.95
N PHE A 492 4.73 32.18 0.65
CA PHE A 492 5.48 33.34 0.18
C PHE A 492 5.04 34.60 0.97
N GLN A 493 6.00 35.29 1.61
CA GLN A 493 5.75 36.50 2.43
C GLN A 493 6.24 37.80 1.76
N GLU A 494 6.62 37.73 0.50
CA GLU A 494 7.05 38.87 -0.30
C GLU A 494 5.83 39.47 -1.01
N ASP A 495 5.66 40.80 -1.02
CA ASP A 495 4.52 41.46 -1.68
C ASP A 495 4.68 41.59 -3.22
N VAL A 496 5.20 40.51 -3.84
CA VAL A 496 5.37 40.34 -5.29
C VAL A 496 4.05 39.93 -5.97
N PRO A 497 3.94 40.05 -7.30
CA PRO A 497 2.82 39.48 -8.04
C PRO A 497 2.65 37.97 -7.80
N ILE A 498 1.40 37.48 -7.86
CA ILE A 498 1.09 36.06 -7.66
C ILE A 498 1.95 35.21 -8.60
N ARG A 499 2.69 34.25 -8.03
CA ARG A 499 3.68 33.43 -8.74
C ARG A 499 2.99 32.35 -9.59
N ARG A 500 3.71 31.76 -10.56
CA ARG A 500 3.18 30.68 -11.40
C ARG A 500 2.62 29.54 -10.54
N LEU A 501 1.33 29.30 -10.70
CA LEU A 501 0.58 28.31 -9.92
C LEU A 501 0.95 26.86 -10.29
N LYS A 502 0.70 25.94 -9.35
CA LYS A 502 0.80 24.49 -9.56
C LYS A 502 -0.48 23.98 -10.22
N TRP A 503 -0.33 23.11 -11.21
CA TRP A 503 -1.44 22.49 -11.96
C TRP A 503 -2.39 21.60 -11.13
N GLY A 504 -2.19 21.42 -9.82
CA GLY A 504 -3.06 20.56 -8.98
C GLY A 504 -4.53 21.00 -9.03
N THR A 505 -4.80 22.27 -8.77
CA THR A 505 -6.16 22.83 -8.80
C THR A 505 -6.76 22.80 -10.21
N ALA A 506 -5.97 23.12 -11.24
CA ALA A 506 -6.37 23.03 -12.64
C ALA A 506 -6.73 21.60 -13.07
N SER A 507 -5.95 20.60 -12.63
CA SER A 507 -6.23 19.18 -12.85
C SER A 507 -7.55 18.77 -12.20
N LEU A 508 -7.85 19.22 -10.97
CA LEU A 508 -9.14 18.98 -10.33
C LEU A 508 -10.30 19.57 -11.14
N ILE A 509 -10.21 20.85 -11.54
CA ILE A 509 -11.26 21.53 -12.33
C ILE A 509 -11.59 20.75 -13.61
N ALA A 510 -10.57 20.35 -14.38
CA ALA A 510 -10.73 19.65 -15.65
C ALA A 510 -11.06 18.14 -15.53
N ARG A 511 -10.91 17.54 -14.33
CA ARG A 511 -11.23 16.13 -14.03
C ARG A 511 -12.56 15.94 -13.31
N CYS A 512 -13.18 17.01 -12.77
CA CYS A 512 -14.50 16.93 -12.17
C CYS A 512 -15.57 16.67 -13.26
N PRO A 513 -16.56 15.79 -13.01
CA PRO A 513 -17.64 15.54 -13.97
C PRO A 513 -18.64 16.70 -14.04
N VAL A 514 -18.74 17.49 -12.96
CA VAL A 514 -19.44 18.78 -12.90
C VAL A 514 -18.36 19.84 -12.68
N THR A 515 -18.27 20.84 -13.56
CA THR A 515 -17.30 21.93 -13.42
C THR A 515 -17.50 22.64 -12.08
N PRO A 516 -16.50 22.70 -11.19
CA PRO A 516 -16.64 23.35 -9.89
C PRO A 516 -16.78 24.86 -10.04
N ILE A 517 -17.57 25.47 -9.17
CA ILE A 517 -17.50 26.91 -8.94
C ILE A 517 -16.13 27.19 -8.30
N VAL A 518 -15.32 28.05 -8.91
CA VAL A 518 -14.00 28.43 -8.37
C VAL A 518 -14.06 29.84 -7.83
N LEU A 519 -13.83 30.01 -6.53
CA LEU A 519 -13.94 31.30 -5.84
C LEU A 519 -12.54 31.79 -5.40
N PRO A 520 -12.05 32.92 -5.93
CA PRO A 520 -10.76 33.48 -5.57
C PRO A 520 -10.87 34.28 -4.26
N ILE A 521 -9.89 34.12 -3.39
CA ILE A 521 -9.78 34.86 -2.13
C ILE A 521 -8.34 35.34 -1.99
N ILE A 522 -8.13 36.60 -1.61
CA ILE A 522 -6.81 37.10 -1.22
C ILE A 522 -6.85 37.54 0.24
N HIS A 523 -5.83 37.15 1.00
CA HIS A 523 -5.59 37.68 2.34
C HIS A 523 -4.24 38.38 2.46
N ARG A 524 -4.13 39.30 3.43
CA ARG A 524 -2.94 40.13 3.73
C ARG A 524 -2.78 40.35 5.24
N GLY A 525 -1.55 40.53 5.72
CA GLY A 525 -1.21 40.70 7.15
C GLY A 525 -1.02 39.38 7.91
N PHE A 526 -1.22 38.24 7.25
CA PHE A 526 -1.02 36.91 7.83
C PHE A 526 0.48 36.58 7.98
N ASP A 527 1.28 37.14 7.08
CA ASP A 527 2.73 37.27 7.16
C ASP A 527 3.18 38.07 8.40
N GLU A 528 2.55 39.21 8.68
CA GLU A 528 2.82 40.00 9.89
C GLU A 528 2.41 39.28 11.18
N MET A 529 1.29 38.55 11.16
CA MET A 529 0.82 37.72 12.28
C MET A 529 1.75 36.53 12.54
N MET A 530 2.27 35.91 11.49
CA MET A 530 3.02 34.65 11.60
C MET A 530 4.24 34.62 10.66
N PRO A 531 5.24 35.49 10.90
CA PRO A 531 6.39 35.66 10.01
C PRO A 531 7.30 34.43 9.96
N GLU A 532 7.88 34.15 8.79
CA GLU A 532 8.89 33.09 8.59
C GLU A 532 10.20 33.41 9.32
N LYS A 533 10.52 34.71 9.48
CA LYS A 533 11.72 35.21 10.15
C LYS A 533 11.32 36.26 11.18
N TYR A 534 11.42 35.91 12.45
CA TYR A 534 11.32 36.81 13.60
C TYR A 534 12.66 36.79 14.34
N ILE A 535 12.65 36.84 15.68
CA ILE A 535 13.85 36.80 16.52
C ILE A 535 14.75 35.60 16.13
N TYR A 536 16.06 35.88 15.95
CA TYR A 536 17.08 34.93 15.46
C TYR A 536 16.72 34.19 14.16
N GLY A 537 15.93 34.82 13.27
CA GLY A 537 15.53 34.24 11.98
C GLY A 537 14.57 33.06 12.10
N ARG A 538 13.97 32.82 13.28
CA ARG A 538 13.01 31.74 13.54
C ARG A 538 11.57 32.26 13.50
N ARG A 539 10.62 31.41 13.13
CA ARG A 539 9.18 31.67 13.29
C ARG A 539 8.80 31.85 14.78
N PRO A 540 7.90 32.77 15.14
CA PRO A 540 7.40 32.89 16.51
C PRO A 540 6.73 31.59 17.01
N PRO A 541 6.63 31.37 18.35
CA PRO A 541 5.98 30.18 18.91
C PRO A 541 4.46 30.21 18.72
N LEU A 542 3.85 31.38 18.90
CA LEU A 542 2.42 31.69 18.80
C LEU A 542 2.19 32.83 17.78
N PRO A 543 0.95 33.04 17.28
CA PRO A 543 0.63 34.19 16.45
C PRO A 543 0.94 35.50 17.17
N LEU A 544 1.49 36.48 16.44
CA LEU A 544 1.62 37.85 16.92
C LEU A 544 0.24 38.52 16.98
N TRP A 545 0.11 39.47 17.90
CA TRP A 545 -1.14 40.16 18.22
C TRP A 545 -1.13 41.61 17.68
N ASN A 546 -2.28 42.27 17.72
CA ASN A 546 -2.52 43.65 17.26
C ASN A 546 -2.17 43.89 15.79
N LYS A 547 -2.25 42.86 14.95
CA LYS A 547 -2.13 42.95 13.49
C LYS A 547 -3.48 43.23 12.82
N ASN A 548 -3.41 43.89 11.66
CA ASN A 548 -4.57 44.14 10.82
C ASN A 548 -4.61 43.06 9.73
N LEU A 549 -5.50 42.08 9.90
CA LEU A 549 -5.74 41.04 8.92
C LEU A 549 -6.80 41.52 7.93
N LYS A 550 -6.57 41.29 6.64
CA LYS A 550 -7.54 41.58 5.59
C LYS A 550 -7.78 40.34 4.76
N VAL A 551 -9.03 40.07 4.46
CA VAL A 551 -9.49 39.01 3.55
C VAL A 551 -10.44 39.67 2.54
N VAL A 552 -10.21 39.44 1.27
CA VAL A 552 -11.06 39.92 0.18
C VAL A 552 -11.51 38.71 -0.61
N VAL A 553 -12.81 38.44 -0.60
CA VAL A 553 -13.44 37.44 -1.48
C VAL A 553 -13.67 38.12 -2.84
N GLY A 554 -13.29 37.48 -3.93
CA GLY A 554 -13.61 37.91 -5.29
C GLY A 554 -14.84 37.16 -5.82
N GLU A 555 -15.26 37.52 -7.04
CA GLU A 555 -16.37 36.85 -7.71
C GLU A 555 -15.96 35.50 -8.33
N PRO A 556 -16.91 34.56 -8.54
CA PRO A 556 -16.64 33.28 -9.17
C PRO A 556 -15.92 33.40 -10.52
N ILE A 557 -14.91 32.57 -10.74
CA ILE A 557 -14.21 32.48 -12.02
C ILE A 557 -15.00 31.58 -12.97
N GLU A 558 -15.56 32.17 -14.02
CA GLU A 558 -16.18 31.43 -15.11
C GLU A 558 -15.14 30.65 -15.93
N PHE A 559 -15.44 29.41 -16.29
CA PHE A 559 -14.60 28.59 -17.17
C PHE A 559 -15.43 27.97 -18.30
N ASP A 560 -15.19 28.42 -19.52
CA ASP A 560 -15.56 27.65 -20.71
C ASP A 560 -14.56 26.50 -20.90
N VAL A 561 -14.75 25.43 -20.11
CA VAL A 561 -13.90 24.23 -20.16
C VAL A 561 -13.94 23.58 -21.55
N PRO A 562 -15.09 23.47 -22.27
CA PRO A 562 -15.13 23.03 -23.66
C PRO A 562 -14.22 23.83 -24.60
N MET A 563 -14.34 25.16 -24.64
CA MET A 563 -13.51 26.02 -25.50
C MET A 563 -12.02 25.94 -25.12
N MET A 564 -11.70 25.82 -23.83
CA MET A 564 -10.33 25.62 -23.36
C MET A 564 -9.77 24.24 -23.76
N VAL A 565 -10.61 23.19 -23.76
CA VAL A 565 -10.26 21.84 -24.25
C VAL A 565 -10.00 21.86 -25.76
N GLU A 566 -10.86 22.49 -26.55
CA GLU A 566 -10.65 22.63 -28.00
C GLU A 566 -9.37 23.41 -28.30
N THR A 567 -9.18 24.56 -27.66
CA THR A 567 -7.96 25.39 -27.79
C THR A 567 -6.70 24.59 -27.45
N ALA A 568 -6.74 23.79 -26.38
CA ALA A 568 -5.60 22.97 -25.96
C ALA A 568 -5.26 21.82 -26.95
N VAL A 569 -6.28 21.22 -27.58
CA VAL A 569 -6.11 20.20 -28.63
C VAL A 569 -5.60 20.82 -29.94
N SER A 570 -6.09 22.01 -30.30
CA SER A 570 -5.56 22.76 -31.45
C SER A 570 -4.10 23.17 -31.25
N ALA A 571 -3.73 23.60 -30.03
CA ALA A 571 -2.36 23.96 -29.69
C ALA A 571 -1.40 22.75 -29.71
N SER A 572 -1.82 21.59 -29.17
CA SER A 572 -0.97 20.38 -29.20
C SER A 572 -0.77 19.83 -30.61
N SER A 573 -1.76 19.99 -31.50
CA SER A 573 -1.69 19.53 -32.90
C SER A 573 -0.60 20.21 -33.73
N GLY A 574 -0.08 21.36 -33.29
CA GLY A 574 1.00 22.10 -33.96
C GLY A 574 2.42 21.59 -33.66
N HIS A 575 2.60 20.52 -32.87
CA HIS A 575 3.91 20.01 -32.45
C HIS A 575 4.13 18.53 -32.84
N VAL A 576 4.26 18.27 -34.13
CA VAL A 576 4.60 16.94 -34.67
C VAL A 576 6.11 16.69 -34.56
N THR A 577 6.57 16.23 -33.40
CA THR A 577 7.96 15.74 -33.22
C THR A 577 8.06 14.53 -32.30
N ALA A 578 8.70 13.47 -32.83
CA ALA A 578 9.40 12.40 -32.13
C ALA A 578 8.62 11.49 -31.14
N SER A 579 8.45 10.24 -31.61
CA SER A 579 8.34 8.96 -30.87
C SER A 579 7.35 8.78 -29.71
N LEU A 580 6.69 7.61 -29.74
CA LEU A 580 5.94 7.04 -28.62
C LEU A 580 6.89 6.59 -27.50
N GLN A 581 7.42 7.54 -26.72
CA GLN A 581 7.71 7.26 -25.31
C GLN A 581 6.37 7.12 -24.57
N GLU A 582 6.31 6.24 -23.57
CA GLU A 582 5.09 6.03 -22.78
C GLU A 582 4.55 7.36 -22.21
N ALA A 583 3.28 7.66 -22.50
CA ALA A 583 2.57 8.78 -21.89
C ALA A 583 2.50 8.54 -20.37
N LYS A 584 3.11 9.44 -19.59
CA LYS A 584 3.20 9.29 -18.13
C LYS A 584 1.94 9.77 -17.42
N TRP A 585 1.07 10.48 -18.14
CA TRP A 585 -0.25 10.89 -17.68
C TRP A 585 -1.34 10.06 -18.38
N PRO A 586 -2.42 9.67 -17.68
CA PRO A 586 -3.55 8.97 -18.29
C PRO A 586 -4.23 9.87 -19.33
N VAL A 587 -4.71 9.29 -20.43
CA VAL A 587 -5.49 10.03 -21.45
C VAL A 587 -6.82 10.48 -20.82
N LEU A 588 -6.99 11.80 -20.66
CA LEU A 588 -8.19 12.39 -20.09
C LEU A 588 -9.30 12.43 -21.14
N SER A 589 -10.52 12.09 -20.76
CA SER A 589 -11.72 12.50 -21.51
C SER A 589 -12.34 13.71 -20.81
N SER A 590 -12.47 14.83 -21.53
CA SER A 590 -13.14 16.04 -21.05
C SER A 590 -13.83 16.73 -22.23
N ALA A 591 -15.03 17.29 -22.00
CA ALA A 591 -15.90 17.82 -23.06
C ALA A 591 -16.07 16.90 -24.30
N GLY A 592 -16.09 15.57 -24.08
CA GLY A 592 -16.19 14.56 -25.15
C GLY A 592 -14.91 14.35 -25.99
N ARG A 593 -13.84 15.12 -25.75
CA ARG A 593 -12.54 14.99 -26.44
C ARG A 593 -11.57 14.15 -25.61
N LYS A 594 -10.71 13.36 -26.27
CA LYS A 594 -9.54 12.74 -25.63
C LYS A 594 -8.38 13.73 -25.67
N LEU A 595 -7.74 13.95 -24.52
CA LEU A 595 -6.57 14.82 -24.36
C LEU A 595 -5.35 13.96 -24.02
N ASP A 596 -4.32 14.01 -24.85
CA ASP A 596 -2.99 13.47 -24.55
C ASP A 596 -2.26 14.31 -23.47
N GLU A 597 -1.05 13.89 -23.07
CA GLU A 597 -0.27 14.59 -22.05
C GLU A 597 0.07 16.04 -22.45
N THR A 598 0.29 16.32 -23.74
CA THR A 598 0.61 17.66 -24.27
C THR A 598 -0.61 18.57 -24.20
N ALA A 599 -1.76 18.11 -24.69
CA ALA A 599 -3.02 18.85 -24.62
C ALA A 599 -3.47 19.09 -23.16
N GLN A 600 -3.27 18.12 -22.26
CA GLN A 600 -3.48 18.30 -20.83
C GLN A 600 -2.57 19.39 -20.24
N ARG A 601 -1.29 19.45 -20.63
CA ARG A 601 -0.35 20.49 -20.18
C ARG A 601 -0.76 21.89 -20.66
N TYR A 602 -1.30 22.04 -21.87
CA TYR A 602 -1.88 23.30 -22.34
C TYR A 602 -3.13 23.67 -21.51
N LEU A 603 -4.11 22.77 -21.40
CA LEU A 603 -5.35 22.98 -20.64
C LEU A 603 -5.07 23.39 -19.19
N TYR A 604 -4.20 22.66 -18.49
CA TYR A 604 -3.86 22.96 -17.10
C TYR A 604 -3.09 24.28 -16.94
N THR A 605 -2.35 24.70 -17.96
CA THR A 605 -1.67 26.00 -17.96
C THR A 605 -2.67 27.15 -18.13
N ALA A 606 -3.57 27.09 -19.12
CA ALA A 606 -4.61 28.10 -19.33
C ALA A 606 -5.55 28.25 -18.10
N LEU A 607 -5.96 27.12 -17.50
CA LEU A 607 -6.74 27.11 -16.26
C LEU A 607 -5.97 27.76 -15.09
N SER A 608 -4.69 27.41 -14.90
CA SER A 608 -3.85 28.03 -13.87
C SER A 608 -3.61 29.52 -14.11
N GLU A 609 -3.46 29.97 -15.35
CA GLU A 609 -3.22 31.37 -15.71
C GLU A 609 -4.47 32.23 -15.47
N LYS A 610 -5.68 31.74 -15.79
CA LYS A 610 -6.94 32.45 -15.46
C LYS A 610 -7.12 32.60 -13.94
N ILE A 611 -6.77 31.58 -13.15
CA ILE A 611 -6.77 31.67 -11.67
C ILE A 611 -5.71 32.68 -11.18
N GLN A 612 -4.50 32.63 -11.74
CA GLN A 612 -3.40 33.52 -11.36
C GLN A 612 -3.71 34.99 -11.66
N SER A 613 -4.30 35.27 -12.83
CA SER A 613 -4.76 36.61 -13.21
C SER A 613 -5.85 37.13 -12.26
N SER A 614 -6.85 36.31 -11.95
CA SER A 614 -7.91 36.66 -11.00
C SER A 614 -7.37 36.97 -9.59
N LEU A 615 -6.48 36.12 -9.07
CA LEU A 615 -5.81 36.33 -7.78
C LEU A 615 -4.94 37.58 -7.77
N GLU A 616 -4.22 37.90 -8.86
CA GLU A 616 -3.41 39.11 -8.96
C GLU A 616 -4.28 40.38 -9.03
N THR A 617 -5.38 40.36 -9.78
CA THR A 617 -6.36 41.46 -9.80
C THR A 617 -6.94 41.70 -8.40
N LEU A 618 -7.30 40.62 -7.69
CA LEU A 618 -7.82 40.67 -6.33
C LEU A 618 -6.75 41.14 -5.32
N ARG A 619 -5.46 40.82 -5.54
CA ARG A 619 -4.32 41.31 -4.76
C ARG A 619 -4.12 42.81 -4.94
N LEU A 620 -4.28 43.33 -6.14
CA LEU A 620 -4.22 44.77 -6.42
C LEU A 620 -5.43 45.53 -5.82
N LEU A 621 -6.62 44.92 -5.80
CA LEU A 621 -7.78 45.46 -5.09
C LEU A 621 -7.55 45.51 -3.57
N ALA A 622 -6.99 44.44 -2.99
CA ALA A 622 -6.61 44.33 -1.57
C ALA A 622 -5.43 45.24 -1.14
N LYS A 623 -4.91 46.09 -2.04
CA LYS A 623 -4.00 47.21 -1.75
C LYS A 623 -4.68 48.58 -1.74
N ARG A 624 -5.92 48.68 -2.26
CA ARG A 624 -6.71 49.92 -2.36
C ARG A 624 -7.83 49.96 -1.32
N LEU A 625 -8.37 48.79 -0.97
CA LEU A 625 -9.14 48.51 0.24
C LEU A 625 -8.22 48.49 1.47
#